data_AF-A0A7R8ZEA4-F1
#
_entry.id   AF-A0A7R8ZEA4-F1
#
_cell.length_a   1.000
_cell.length_b   1.000
_cell.length_c   1.000
_cell.angle_alpha   90.00
_cell.angle_beta   90.00
_cell.angle_gamma   90.00
#
_symmetry.space_group_name_H-M   'P 1'
#
loop_
_entity.id
_entity.type
_entity.pdbx_description
1 polymer ?
#
loop_
_entity_poly.entity_id
_entity_poly.type
_entity_poly.pdbx_seq_one_letter_code
_entity_poly.pdbx_strand_id
1 'polypeptide(L)'
;TDCTTTSRVQGRKGGRVREAIIKEPNGRESEKQQITIPSVSKSPDVSSDHLDTKKQIETLRSRFGENDWLHSQGGSCLQDVLGLQKSSELEMPQHSLETTDSKLEAVIIPDTLTSVVSDPPSADHNTSPEEEGEVEKHLYLVQAQQSATTDLYELFLVITDSHIQERDTQSGHTLKRWDISSLLSCTVTVNHPPTVHLTFDTVRSDGKERIYIMEHADCQVAAHCVS
;
A
#
# COMPACT_ATOMS: atom_id res chain seq x y z
N THR A 1 21.89 -61.72 33.05
CA THR A 1 23.03 -61.74 32.11
C THR A 1 23.27 -60.34 31.64
N ASP A 2 24.46 -59.86 31.96
CA ASP A 2 25.04 -58.55 31.69
C ASP A 2 25.25 -58.19 30.21
N CYS A 3 25.62 -56.90 30.03
CA CYS A 3 26.66 -56.38 29.12
C CYS A 3 26.18 -55.87 27.74
N THR A 4 26.64 -54.78 27.09
CA THR A 4 27.40 -53.53 27.37
C THR A 4 27.53 -52.76 26.03
N THR A 5 27.40 -51.42 26.07
CA THR A 5 28.05 -50.35 25.26
C THR A 5 28.27 -50.46 23.74
N THR A 6 27.85 -49.45 22.97
CA THR A 6 28.75 -48.45 22.30
C THR A 6 27.99 -47.36 21.53
N SER A 7 28.46 -46.12 21.75
CA SER A 7 28.04 -44.86 21.12
C SER A 7 28.55 -44.68 19.69
N ARG A 8 27.85 -43.84 18.89
CA ARG A 8 28.53 -42.94 17.93
C ARG A 8 27.70 -41.69 17.65
N VAL A 9 28.16 -40.56 18.17
CA VAL A 9 27.67 -39.21 17.84
C VAL A 9 28.38 -38.75 16.56
N GLN A 10 27.63 -38.31 15.55
CA GLN A 10 28.18 -37.64 14.36
C GLN A 10 27.73 -36.18 14.31
N GLY A 11 28.72 -35.32 14.03
CA GLY A 11 28.74 -33.93 14.45
C GLY A 11 27.96 -32.96 13.58
N ARG A 12 27.53 -31.88 14.22
CA ARG A 12 26.98 -30.68 13.58
C ARG A 12 28.14 -29.72 13.34
N LYS A 13 28.38 -29.36 12.07
CA LYS A 13 29.29 -28.27 11.69
C LYS A 13 28.67 -26.95 12.17
N GLY A 14 29.19 -26.41 13.27
CA GLY A 14 28.83 -25.08 13.78
C GLY A 14 29.41 -23.99 12.88
N GLY A 15 28.53 -23.14 12.34
CA GLY A 15 28.93 -21.88 11.72
C GLY A 15 29.60 -20.97 12.74
N ARG A 16 30.70 -20.34 12.35
CA ARG A 16 31.48 -19.44 13.18
C ARG A 16 30.75 -18.10 13.30
N VAL A 17 29.90 -17.98 14.32
CA VAL A 17 29.30 -16.70 14.72
C VAL A 17 30.39 -15.82 15.31
N ARG A 18 30.60 -14.63 14.75
CA ARG A 18 31.43 -13.59 15.38
C ARG A 18 30.51 -12.78 16.27
N GLU A 19 30.66 -12.95 17.57
CA GLU A 19 29.94 -12.19 18.59
C GLU A 19 30.47 -10.75 18.62
N ALA A 20 29.57 -9.76 18.56
CA ALA A 20 29.93 -8.36 18.75
C ALA A 20 29.92 -8.05 20.25
N ILE A 21 31.09 -7.74 20.82
CA ILE A 21 31.21 -7.32 22.21
C ILE A 21 30.97 -5.81 22.27
N ILE A 22 29.74 -5.42 22.59
CA ILE A 22 29.42 -4.03 22.94
C ILE A 22 29.90 -3.81 24.37
N LYS A 23 30.94 -3.01 24.56
CA LYS A 23 31.32 -2.52 25.89
C LYS A 23 30.31 -1.45 26.31
N GLU A 24 29.53 -1.75 27.35
CA GLU A 24 28.79 -0.72 28.06
C GLU A 24 29.78 0.22 28.79
N PRO A 25 29.60 1.54 28.71
CA PRO A 25 30.37 2.46 29.52
C PRO A 25 29.95 2.27 30.98
N ASN A 26 30.87 1.67 31.75
CA ASN A 26 30.78 1.47 33.18
C ASN A 26 30.45 2.81 33.86
N GLY A 27 29.26 2.92 34.42
CA GLY A 27 28.90 4.01 35.30
C GLY A 27 29.76 3.96 36.55
N ARG A 28 30.59 4.99 36.76
CA ARG A 28 31.09 5.29 38.09
C ARG A 28 31.24 6.80 38.31
N GLU A 29 30.37 7.23 39.22
CA GLU A 29 30.53 8.30 40.20
C GLU A 29 30.70 9.76 39.71
N SER A 30 29.75 10.56 40.21
CA SER A 30 29.69 12.01 40.21
C SER A 30 31.04 12.70 40.43
N GLU A 31 31.46 13.51 39.47
CA GLU A 31 32.31 14.66 39.73
C GLU A 31 31.80 15.85 38.91
N LYS A 32 31.43 16.93 39.61
CA LYS A 32 31.04 18.20 39.01
C LYS A 32 32.22 18.73 38.19
N GLN A 33 32.17 18.57 36.88
CA GLN A 33 32.99 19.35 35.97
C GLN A 33 32.07 20.14 35.04
N GLN A 34 32.11 21.44 35.31
CA GLN A 34 31.48 22.53 34.57
C GLN A 34 31.87 22.43 33.09
N ILE A 35 30.95 21.91 32.27
CA ILE A 35 31.05 22.00 30.83
C ILE A 35 30.74 23.46 30.48
N THR A 36 31.80 24.24 30.28
CA THR A 36 31.72 25.53 29.58
C THR A 36 31.10 25.28 28.22
N ILE A 37 29.82 25.63 28.09
CA ILE A 37 29.12 25.70 26.81
C ILE A 37 29.89 26.72 25.97
N PRO A 38 30.45 26.36 24.80
CA PRO A 38 30.95 27.37 23.90
C PRO A 38 29.75 28.18 23.42
N SER A 39 29.70 29.42 23.91
CA SER A 39 28.90 30.50 23.35
C SER A 39 29.30 30.68 21.89
N VAL A 40 28.59 30.01 20.99
CA VAL A 40 28.57 30.32 19.56
C VAL A 40 27.25 31.03 19.31
N SER A 41 27.30 32.33 19.55
CA SER A 41 26.48 33.30 18.83
C SER A 41 26.76 33.12 17.35
N LYS A 42 25.79 32.57 16.62
CA LYS A 42 25.43 32.88 15.23
C LYS A 42 24.27 31.95 14.88
N SER A 43 23.07 32.52 14.95
CA SER A 43 21.88 32.01 14.30
C SER A 43 22.23 31.59 12.87
N PRO A 44 22.00 30.33 12.44
CA PRO A 44 21.64 30.14 11.06
C PRO A 44 20.32 30.87 10.89
N ASP A 45 20.26 31.77 9.92
CA ASP A 45 19.02 32.33 9.41
C ASP A 45 18.21 31.14 8.88
N VAL A 46 17.51 30.43 9.78
CA VAL A 46 16.42 29.54 9.41
C VAL A 46 15.36 30.47 8.87
N SER A 47 15.52 30.78 7.59
CA SER A 47 14.65 31.67 6.83
C SER A 47 13.22 31.36 7.23
N SER A 48 12.49 32.39 7.67
CA SER A 48 11.09 32.29 8.10
C SER A 48 10.22 31.54 7.09
N ASP A 49 10.67 31.44 5.84
CA ASP A 49 10.11 30.69 4.73
C ASP A 49 9.41 29.37 5.12
N HIS A 50 10.00 28.50 5.95
CA HIS A 50 9.32 27.26 6.33
C HIS A 50 8.04 27.50 7.15
N LEU A 51 8.07 28.48 8.05
CA LEU A 51 6.89 28.89 8.83
C LEU A 51 5.84 29.54 7.93
N ASP A 52 6.28 30.30 6.93
CA ASP A 52 5.41 30.93 5.94
C ASP A 52 4.73 29.89 5.03
N THR A 53 5.47 28.89 4.53
CA THR A 53 4.90 27.75 3.78
C THR A 53 3.89 26.98 4.62
N LYS A 54 4.20 26.71 5.89
CA LYS A 54 3.25 26.03 6.79
C LYS A 54 1.96 26.82 6.97
N LYS A 55 2.05 28.14 7.19
CA LYS A 55 0.89 29.02 7.34
C LYS A 55 0.04 29.08 6.06
N GLN A 56 0.68 29.05 4.88
CA GLN A 56 -0.01 28.97 3.60
C GLN A 56 -0.80 27.65 3.46
N ILE A 57 -0.23 26.52 3.89
CA ILE A 57 -0.91 25.22 3.89
C ILE A 57 -2.14 25.22 4.80
N GLU A 58 -2.02 25.76 6.02
CA GLU A 58 -3.16 25.89 6.94
C GLU A 58 -4.28 26.78 6.37
N THR A 59 -3.91 27.84 5.65
CA THR A 59 -4.87 28.72 4.97
C THR A 59 -5.60 27.99 3.84
N LEU A 60 -4.89 27.16 3.05
CA LEU A 60 -5.51 26.34 2.00
C LEU A 60 -6.51 25.34 2.59
N ARG A 61 -6.16 24.67 3.70
CA ARG A 61 -7.07 23.79 4.45
C ARG A 61 -8.34 24.50 4.89
N SER A 62 -8.21 25.71 5.44
CA SER A 62 -9.37 26.52 5.86
C SER A 62 -10.22 26.98 4.68
N ARG A 63 -9.59 27.34 3.55
CA ARG A 63 -10.28 27.88 2.37
C ARG A 63 -11.04 26.82 1.58
N PHE A 64 -10.44 25.65 1.38
CA PHE A 64 -11.01 24.59 0.55
C PHE A 64 -11.71 23.50 1.36
N GLY A 65 -11.50 23.46 2.68
CA GLY A 65 -12.00 22.40 3.54
C GLY A 65 -10.99 21.26 3.70
N GLU A 66 -11.20 20.45 4.73
CA GLU A 66 -10.25 19.41 5.14
C GLU A 66 -10.09 18.29 4.10
N ASN A 67 -11.14 18.03 3.32
CA ASN A 67 -11.15 16.97 2.30
C ASN A 67 -10.73 17.47 0.92
N ASP A 68 -10.94 18.75 0.58
CA ASP A 68 -10.74 19.23 -0.80
C ASP A 68 -9.46 20.09 -0.98
N TRP A 69 -8.74 20.46 0.09
CA TRP A 69 -7.53 21.30 -0.04
C TRP A 69 -6.37 20.63 -0.78
N LEU A 70 -6.39 19.31 -0.92
CA LEU A 70 -5.41 18.53 -1.71
C LEU A 70 -5.94 18.14 -3.09
N HIS A 71 -7.23 18.34 -3.36
CA HIS A 71 -7.89 17.95 -4.60
C HIS A 71 -8.28 19.17 -5.43
N SER A 72 -8.65 18.96 -6.69
CA SER A 72 -9.19 19.98 -7.58
C SER A 72 -8.34 21.27 -7.60
N GLN A 73 -8.95 22.42 -7.32
CA GLN A 73 -8.27 23.72 -7.28
C GLN A 73 -7.34 23.87 -6.07
N GLY A 74 -7.63 23.22 -4.94
CA GLY A 74 -6.81 23.27 -3.73
C GLY A 74 -5.43 22.63 -3.93
N GLY A 75 -5.41 21.45 -4.56
CA GLY A 75 -4.18 20.75 -4.92
C GLY A 75 -3.29 21.56 -5.88
N SER A 76 -3.89 22.25 -6.85
CA SER A 76 -3.15 23.14 -7.76
C SER A 76 -2.50 24.31 -7.02
N CYS A 77 -3.22 24.96 -6.09
CA CYS A 77 -2.65 26.03 -5.28
C CYS A 77 -1.55 25.53 -4.33
N LEU A 78 -1.64 24.30 -3.84
CA LEU A 78 -0.61 23.70 -2.99
C LEU A 78 0.68 23.43 -3.78
N GLN A 79 0.59 23.01 -5.04
CA GLN A 79 1.75 22.81 -5.91
C GLN A 79 2.56 24.11 -6.05
N ASP A 80 1.88 25.24 -6.23
CA ASP A 80 2.52 26.56 -6.29
C ASP A 80 3.24 26.91 -4.98
N VAL A 81 2.59 26.66 -3.83
CA VAL A 81 3.15 26.89 -2.49
C VAL A 81 4.40 26.04 -2.22
N LEU A 82 4.42 24.80 -2.71
CA LEU A 82 5.54 23.87 -2.55
C LEU A 82 6.61 24.02 -3.63
N GLY A 83 6.42 24.94 -4.59
CA GLY A 83 7.34 25.12 -5.71
C GLY A 83 7.41 23.92 -6.65
N LEU A 84 6.42 23.02 -6.60
CA LEU A 84 6.27 21.90 -7.51
C LEU A 84 5.74 22.47 -8.83
N GLN A 85 6.67 22.93 -9.67
CA GLN A 85 6.35 23.48 -10.99
C GLN A 85 5.38 22.55 -11.70
N LYS A 86 4.18 23.04 -12.05
CA LYS A 86 3.25 22.35 -12.93
C LYS A 86 3.98 22.15 -14.26
N SER A 87 4.54 20.96 -14.47
CA SER A 87 5.14 20.59 -15.75
C SER A 87 4.07 20.83 -16.82
N SER A 88 4.35 21.81 -17.67
CA SER A 88 3.48 22.28 -18.74
C SER A 88 2.72 21.13 -19.38
N GLU A 89 1.41 21.25 -19.29
CA GLU A 89 0.40 20.55 -20.08
C GLU A 89 0.85 20.54 -21.55
N LEU A 90 1.12 19.36 -22.09
CA LEU A 90 1.09 19.18 -23.54
C LEU A 90 -0.37 19.39 -23.95
N GLU A 91 -0.55 20.34 -24.86
CA GLU A 91 -1.81 20.94 -25.28
C GLU A 91 -2.94 19.92 -25.51
N MET A 92 -4.09 20.20 -24.90
CA MET A 92 -5.36 19.72 -25.39
C MET A 92 -5.70 20.40 -26.72
N PRO A 93 -6.07 19.67 -27.79
CA PRO A 93 -6.77 20.27 -28.92
C PRO A 93 -8.21 20.57 -28.52
N GLN A 94 -8.52 21.87 -28.41
CA GLN A 94 -9.89 22.37 -28.43
C GLN A 94 -10.52 22.05 -29.79
N HIS A 95 -11.63 21.31 -29.82
CA HIS A 95 -12.55 21.32 -30.97
C HIS A 95 -13.77 22.15 -30.59
N SER A 96 -13.74 23.39 -31.07
CA SER A 96 -14.87 24.32 -31.14
C SER A 96 -15.92 23.74 -32.10
N LEU A 97 -17.18 23.62 -31.66
CA LEU A 97 -18.31 23.45 -32.58
C LEU A 97 -19.08 24.77 -32.63
N GLU A 98 -18.69 25.59 -33.60
CA GLU A 98 -19.37 26.82 -33.99
C GLU A 98 -20.58 26.46 -34.87
N THR A 99 -21.71 27.06 -34.55
CA THR A 99 -22.99 26.93 -35.25
C THR A 99 -22.99 27.79 -36.50
N THR A 100 -23.26 27.22 -37.69
CA THR A 100 -23.80 27.98 -38.83
C THR A 100 -24.83 27.17 -39.62
N ASP A 101 -25.99 27.79 -39.83
CA ASP A 101 -27.13 27.37 -40.64
C ASP A 101 -26.99 27.89 -42.08
N SER A 102 -27.30 27.08 -43.11
CA SER A 102 -27.92 27.48 -44.40
C SER A 102 -27.99 26.35 -45.46
N LYS A 103 -29.17 25.72 -45.55
CA LYS A 103 -30.08 25.54 -46.71
C LYS A 103 -29.59 25.14 -48.15
N LEU A 104 -30.34 24.17 -48.73
CA LEU A 104 -30.56 23.76 -50.17
C LEU A 104 -29.54 22.75 -50.78
N GLU A 105 -29.87 21.69 -51.54
CA GLU A 105 -31.10 21.00 -52.01
C GLU A 105 -30.76 19.52 -52.36
N ALA A 106 -31.83 18.73 -52.60
CA ALA A 106 -31.96 17.28 -52.75
C ALA A 106 -31.11 16.55 -53.82
N VAL A 107 -30.92 15.22 -53.66
CA VAL A 107 -31.23 14.15 -54.66
C VAL A 107 -31.31 12.77 -53.97
N ILE A 108 -32.34 12.01 -54.35
CA ILE A 108 -32.76 10.66 -53.95
C ILE A 108 -31.91 9.59 -54.64
N ILE A 109 -31.42 8.54 -53.93
CA ILE A 109 -31.37 7.13 -54.42
C ILE A 109 -31.28 6.15 -53.22
N PRO A 110 -32.09 5.05 -53.16
CA PRO A 110 -31.93 3.97 -52.19
C PRO A 110 -31.13 2.76 -52.74
N ASP A 111 -30.68 1.90 -51.82
CA ASP A 111 -30.20 0.51 -51.99
C ASP A 111 -28.93 0.25 -52.82
N THR A 112 -27.86 -0.26 -52.16
CA THR A 112 -27.35 -1.65 -52.32
C THR A 112 -25.96 -1.86 -51.68
N LEU A 113 -25.85 -3.02 -51.00
CA LEU A 113 -24.74 -3.70 -50.33
C LEU A 113 -23.29 -3.42 -50.81
N THR A 114 -22.30 -3.42 -49.89
CA THR A 114 -21.18 -4.41 -49.79
C THR A 114 -20.10 -4.02 -48.75
N SER A 115 -19.91 -4.91 -47.75
CA SER A 115 -18.67 -5.38 -47.10
C SER A 115 -17.58 -4.42 -46.59
N VAL A 116 -17.31 -4.45 -45.28
CA VAL A 116 -15.93 -4.40 -44.70
C VAL A 116 -15.85 -5.11 -43.34
N VAL A 117 -15.14 -6.26 -43.34
CA VAL A 117 -13.97 -6.64 -42.52
C VAL A 117 -13.93 -6.43 -40.98
N SER A 118 -13.54 -7.52 -40.30
CA SER A 118 -12.74 -7.68 -39.06
C SER A 118 -13.41 -8.04 -37.72
N ASP A 119 -12.82 -9.09 -37.14
CA ASP A 119 -13.04 -9.81 -35.88
C ASP A 119 -12.56 -9.03 -34.60
N PRO A 120 -12.75 -9.56 -33.37
CA PRO A 120 -13.17 -8.86 -32.12
C PRO A 120 -11.93 -8.61 -31.17
N PRO A 121 -11.97 -8.34 -29.82
CA PRO A 121 -12.97 -8.62 -28.78
C PRO A 121 -13.44 -7.43 -27.92
N SER A 122 -14.61 -7.64 -27.31
CA SER A 122 -15.23 -6.79 -26.30
C SER A 122 -14.29 -6.45 -25.15
N ALA A 123 -13.94 -5.18 -25.06
CA ALA A 123 -13.60 -4.50 -23.81
C ALA A 123 -14.78 -3.61 -23.40
N ASP A 124 -14.81 -3.27 -22.13
CA ASP A 124 -15.71 -2.31 -21.47
C ASP A 124 -17.05 -2.85 -20.97
N HIS A 125 -17.00 -3.45 -19.78
CA HIS A 125 -17.89 -2.99 -18.73
C HIS A 125 -17.06 -2.48 -17.55
N ASN A 126 -16.84 -1.17 -17.59
CA ASN A 126 -16.66 -0.30 -16.45
C ASN A 126 -17.72 -0.63 -15.38
N THR A 127 -17.31 -0.85 -14.13
CA THR A 127 -18.18 -0.58 -12.97
C THR A 127 -17.40 0.31 -12.01
N SER A 128 -17.79 1.58 -12.12
CA SER A 128 -17.68 2.75 -11.25
C SER A 128 -17.18 2.52 -9.82
N PRO A 129 -16.46 3.50 -9.23
CA PRO A 129 -16.21 3.52 -7.80
C PRO A 129 -17.53 3.75 -7.09
N GLU A 130 -18.11 2.68 -6.56
CA GLU A 130 -19.19 2.79 -5.59
C GLU A 130 -18.53 3.28 -4.30
N GLU A 131 -18.81 4.54 -3.93
CA GLU A 131 -18.83 4.94 -2.52
C GLU A 131 -19.92 4.13 -1.83
N GLU A 132 -19.63 2.85 -1.62
CA GLU A 132 -20.35 2.01 -0.68
C GLU A 132 -20.03 2.58 0.70
N GLY A 133 -21.10 2.84 1.47
CA GLY A 133 -21.02 3.44 2.79
C GLY A 133 -19.94 2.81 3.66
N GLU A 134 -19.51 3.52 4.69
CA GLU A 134 -18.40 3.20 5.59
C GLU A 134 -18.48 1.76 6.16
N VAL A 135 -18.18 0.77 5.33
CA VAL A 135 -18.01 -0.62 5.73
C VAL A 135 -16.70 -0.63 6.48
N GLU A 136 -16.74 -1.16 7.70
CA GLU A 136 -15.59 -1.20 8.59
C GLU A 136 -14.47 -2.01 7.92
N LYS A 137 -13.48 -1.28 7.40
CA LYS A 137 -12.34 -1.84 6.64
C LYS A 137 -11.15 -1.91 7.58
N HIS A 138 -10.71 -3.13 7.86
CA HIS A 138 -9.47 -3.36 8.57
C HIS A 138 -8.35 -3.55 7.55
N LEU A 139 -7.33 -2.69 7.60
CA LEU A 139 -6.20 -2.66 6.67
C LEU A 139 -4.91 -2.99 7.41
N TYR A 140 -4.17 -3.99 6.93
CA TYR A 140 -2.91 -4.44 7.54
C TYR A 140 -1.80 -4.47 6.50
N LEU A 141 -0.60 -4.02 6.87
CA LEU A 141 0.61 -4.28 6.09
C LEU A 141 1.19 -5.63 6.53
N VAL A 142 1.31 -6.57 5.59
CA VAL A 142 1.73 -7.94 5.89
C VAL A 142 2.79 -8.43 4.92
N GLN A 143 3.57 -9.43 5.35
CA GLN A 143 4.48 -10.16 4.49
C GLN A 143 3.90 -11.54 4.18
N ALA A 144 3.83 -11.90 2.90
CA ALA A 144 3.37 -13.20 2.46
C ALA A 144 4.49 -13.94 1.72
N GLN A 145 4.45 -15.27 1.76
CA GLN A 145 5.33 -16.11 0.95
C GLN A 145 4.62 -16.53 -0.34
N GLN A 146 5.31 -16.45 -1.48
CA GLN A 146 4.77 -17.00 -2.72
C GLN A 146 5.04 -18.50 -2.76
N SER A 147 4.03 -19.32 -3.11
CA SER A 147 4.10 -20.79 -3.06
C SER A 147 5.28 -21.43 -3.83
N ALA A 148 5.93 -20.71 -4.73
CA ALA A 148 7.02 -21.21 -5.56
C ALA A 148 8.42 -20.71 -5.14
N THR A 149 8.52 -19.68 -4.30
CA THR A 149 9.80 -19.05 -3.93
C THR A 149 9.90 -18.88 -2.40
N THR A 150 11.12 -18.73 -1.90
CA THR A 150 11.37 -18.36 -0.48
C THR A 150 11.28 -16.85 -0.28
N ASP A 151 10.99 -16.09 -1.33
CA ASP A 151 10.93 -14.63 -1.28
C ASP A 151 9.65 -14.19 -0.60
N LEU A 152 9.82 -13.38 0.44
CA LEU A 152 8.73 -12.68 1.10
C LEU A 152 8.46 -11.38 0.34
N TYR A 153 7.19 -11.06 0.13
CA TYR A 153 6.77 -9.81 -0.45
C TYR A 153 5.75 -9.13 0.46
N GLU A 154 5.77 -7.80 0.47
CA GLU A 154 4.87 -6.97 1.25
C GLU A 154 3.61 -6.66 0.44
N LEU A 155 2.46 -6.79 1.10
CA LEU A 155 1.15 -6.50 0.53
C LEU A 155 0.24 -5.91 1.61
N PHE A 156 -0.84 -5.26 1.19
CA PHE A 156 -1.92 -4.86 2.09
C PHE A 156 -2.97 -5.98 2.16
N LEU A 157 -3.23 -6.47 3.37
CA LEU A 157 -4.36 -7.36 3.65
C LEU A 157 -5.54 -6.50 4.10
N VAL A 158 -6.63 -6.54 3.35
CA VAL A 158 -7.88 -5.85 3.69
C VAL A 158 -8.90 -6.89 4.12
N ILE A 159 -9.49 -6.68 5.30
CA ILE A 159 -10.56 -7.53 5.83
C ILE A 159 -11.80 -6.65 6.05
N THR A 160 -12.91 -7.13 5.52
CA THR A 160 -14.24 -6.56 5.68
C THR A 160 -15.19 -7.66 6.15
N ASP A 161 -16.44 -7.30 6.42
CA ASP A 161 -17.51 -8.23 6.76
C ASP A 161 -17.86 -9.26 5.66
N SER A 162 -17.48 -8.98 4.42
CA SER A 162 -17.90 -9.74 3.24
C SER A 162 -16.74 -10.37 2.49
N HIS A 163 -15.54 -9.80 2.60
CA HIS A 163 -14.41 -10.25 1.80
C HIS A 163 -13.05 -9.98 2.45
N ILE A 164 -12.09 -10.81 2.04
CA ILE A 164 -10.67 -10.67 2.33
C ILE A 164 -9.94 -10.36 1.01
N GLN A 165 -9.05 -9.38 1.00
CA GLN A 165 -8.30 -8.95 -0.18
C GLN A 165 -6.81 -8.81 0.08
N GLU A 166 -6.01 -9.22 -0.90
CA GLU A 166 -4.61 -8.81 -1.04
C GLU A 166 -4.54 -7.64 -2.02
N ARG A 167 -3.87 -6.56 -1.63
CA ARG A 167 -3.57 -5.42 -2.50
C ARG A 167 -2.09 -5.15 -2.59
N ASP A 168 -1.66 -4.74 -3.77
CA ASP A 168 -0.29 -4.29 -4.02
C ASP A 168 0.00 -2.99 -3.24
N THR A 169 1.16 -2.90 -2.61
CA THR A 169 1.53 -1.75 -1.77
C THR A 169 1.86 -0.50 -2.58
N GLN A 170 2.27 -0.65 -3.83
CA GLN A 170 2.73 0.46 -4.68
C GLN A 170 1.59 1.04 -5.51
N SER A 171 0.78 0.18 -6.12
CA SER A 171 -0.30 0.55 -7.04
C SER A 171 -1.67 0.56 -6.38
N GLY A 172 -1.85 -0.11 -5.24
CA GLY A 172 -3.15 -0.28 -4.60
C GLY A 172 -4.09 -1.25 -5.35
N HIS A 173 -3.65 -1.85 -6.45
CA HIS A 173 -4.47 -2.81 -7.20
C HIS A 173 -4.71 -4.08 -6.39
N THR A 174 -5.91 -4.64 -6.53
CA THR A 174 -6.27 -5.92 -5.91
C THR A 174 -5.57 -7.06 -6.62
N LEU A 175 -4.71 -7.78 -5.90
CA LEU A 175 -3.98 -8.95 -6.37
C LEU A 175 -4.86 -10.20 -6.28
N LYS A 176 -5.55 -10.37 -5.15
CA LYS A 176 -6.49 -11.47 -4.90
C LYS A 176 -7.63 -11.01 -4.02
N ARG A 177 -8.79 -11.65 -4.18
CA ARG A 177 -10.00 -11.43 -3.39
C ARG A 177 -10.68 -12.76 -3.12
N TRP A 178 -11.08 -12.97 -1.87
CA TRP A 178 -11.89 -14.10 -1.43
C TRP A 178 -13.14 -13.57 -0.74
N ASP A 179 -14.24 -14.29 -0.90
CA ASP A 179 -15.42 -14.09 -0.07
C ASP A 179 -15.14 -14.62 1.33
N ILE A 180 -15.60 -13.93 2.37
CA ILE A 180 -15.44 -14.39 3.75
C ILE A 180 -16.07 -15.77 3.95
N SER A 181 -17.17 -16.07 3.24
CA SER A 181 -17.87 -17.34 3.31
C SER A 181 -17.05 -18.51 2.76
N SER A 182 -16.01 -18.23 1.98
CA SER A 182 -15.08 -19.25 1.47
C SER A 182 -13.99 -19.59 2.47
N LEU A 183 -13.83 -18.85 3.57
CA LEU A 183 -12.83 -19.14 4.59
C LEU A 183 -13.22 -20.40 5.38
N LEU A 184 -12.36 -21.41 5.33
CA LEU A 184 -12.54 -22.69 6.04
C LEU A 184 -11.86 -22.68 7.41
N SER A 185 -10.73 -21.99 7.54
CA SER A 185 -10.01 -21.89 8.81
C SER A 185 -9.11 -20.67 8.87
N CYS A 186 -9.05 -20.07 10.06
CA CYS A 186 -8.06 -19.07 10.46
C CYS A 186 -7.30 -19.63 11.67
N THR A 187 -5.96 -19.72 11.58
CA THR A 187 -5.12 -20.13 12.71
C THR A 187 -4.01 -19.11 12.92
N VAL A 188 -3.91 -18.59 14.14
CA VAL A 188 -2.81 -17.70 14.54
C VAL A 188 -1.71 -18.51 15.21
N THR A 189 -0.49 -18.38 14.71
CA THR A 189 0.70 -18.94 15.34
C THR A 189 1.51 -17.83 15.99
N VAL A 190 1.69 -17.89 17.30
CA VAL A 190 2.40 -16.86 18.09
C VAL A 190 3.91 -17.14 18.19
N ASN A 191 4.46 -17.89 17.23
CA ASN A 191 5.90 -18.10 17.15
C ASN A 191 6.60 -16.79 16.72
N HIS A 192 7.94 -16.76 16.69
CA HIS A 192 8.68 -15.61 16.18
C HIS A 192 9.19 -15.91 14.76
N PRO A 193 8.64 -15.28 13.70
CA PRO A 193 7.62 -14.23 13.71
C PRO A 193 6.17 -14.76 13.80
N PRO A 194 5.21 -13.95 14.30
CA PRO A 194 3.83 -14.38 14.42
C PRO A 194 3.16 -14.41 13.05
N THR A 195 2.28 -15.40 12.84
CA THR A 195 1.65 -15.63 11.55
C THR A 195 0.15 -15.88 11.66
N VAL A 196 -0.59 -15.42 10.65
CA VAL A 196 -1.99 -15.77 10.40
C VAL A 196 -2.05 -16.71 9.22
N HIS A 197 -2.63 -17.89 9.44
CA HIS A 197 -2.78 -18.91 8.43
C HIS A 197 -4.26 -19.05 8.05
N LEU A 198 -4.58 -18.70 6.80
CA LEU A 198 -5.91 -18.80 6.22
C LEU A 198 -5.99 -19.95 5.21
N THR A 199 -7.08 -20.71 5.26
CA THR A 199 -7.40 -21.74 4.27
C THR A 199 -8.78 -21.48 3.71
N PHE A 200 -8.91 -21.53 2.38
CA PHE A 200 -10.14 -21.20 1.65
C PHE A 200 -10.68 -22.39 0.87
N ASP A 201 -11.99 -22.47 0.72
CA ASP A 201 -12.67 -23.37 -0.21
C ASP A 201 -12.61 -22.79 -1.62
N THR A 202 -11.56 -23.15 -2.36
CA THR A 202 -11.43 -22.74 -3.76
C THR A 202 -10.95 -23.91 -4.60
N VAL A 203 -11.40 -23.93 -5.86
CA VAL A 203 -10.96 -24.93 -6.85
C VAL A 203 -9.50 -24.70 -7.26
N ARG A 204 -8.99 -23.46 -7.12
CA ARG A 204 -7.64 -23.07 -7.55
C ARG A 204 -6.63 -23.31 -6.44
N SER A 205 -5.61 -24.12 -6.71
CA SER A 205 -4.55 -24.41 -5.73
C SER A 205 -3.75 -23.17 -5.33
N ASP A 206 -3.59 -22.19 -6.21
CA ASP A 206 -2.80 -20.97 -6.00
C ASP A 206 -3.42 -19.98 -4.99
N GLY A 207 -4.62 -20.25 -4.48
CA GLY A 207 -5.34 -19.41 -3.53
C GLY A 207 -6.00 -20.18 -2.40
N LYS A 208 -5.68 -21.48 -2.25
CA LYS A 208 -6.29 -22.33 -1.22
C LYS A 208 -5.72 -22.07 0.17
N GLU A 209 -4.45 -21.73 0.26
CA GLU A 209 -3.71 -21.60 1.52
C GLU A 209 -2.88 -20.31 1.49
N ARG A 210 -2.92 -19.54 2.58
CA ARG A 210 -2.23 -18.25 2.70
C ARG A 210 -1.68 -18.04 4.11
N ILE A 211 -0.38 -17.77 4.19
CA ILE A 211 0.31 -17.49 5.46
C ILE A 211 0.83 -16.06 5.40
N TYR A 212 0.38 -15.26 6.35
CA TYR A 212 0.77 -13.86 6.50
C TYR A 212 1.59 -13.70 7.76
N ILE A 213 2.71 -13.01 7.66
CA ILE A 213 3.49 -12.49 8.79
C ILE A 213 3.03 -11.05 9.03
N MET A 214 2.64 -10.73 10.26
CA MET A 214 2.19 -9.39 10.65
C MET A 214 2.53 -9.11 12.11
N GLU A 215 2.19 -7.94 12.66
CA GLU A 215 2.45 -7.66 14.08
C GLU A 215 1.60 -8.54 15.01
N HIS A 216 2.10 -8.84 16.20
CA HIS A 216 1.38 -9.70 17.15
C HIS A 216 0.01 -9.13 17.55
N ALA A 217 -0.10 -7.81 17.76
CA ALA A 217 -1.36 -7.16 18.05
C ALA A 217 -2.35 -7.31 16.88
N ASP A 218 -1.87 -7.08 15.66
CA ASP A 218 -2.67 -7.19 14.44
C ASP A 218 -3.15 -8.61 14.16
N CYS A 219 -2.34 -9.63 14.48
CA CYS A 219 -2.74 -11.04 14.31
C CYS A 219 -4.06 -11.34 15.06
N GLN A 220 -4.20 -10.81 16.29
CA GLN A 220 -5.39 -11.06 17.11
C GLN A 220 -6.61 -10.35 16.54
N VAL A 221 -6.45 -9.10 16.10
CA VAL A 221 -7.53 -8.32 15.49
C VAL A 221 -7.96 -8.95 14.17
N ALA A 222 -7.01 -9.26 13.28
CA ALA A 222 -7.29 -9.88 11.99
C ALA A 222 -8.02 -11.22 12.15
N ALA A 223 -7.62 -12.05 13.12
CA ALA A 223 -8.30 -13.31 13.41
C ALA A 223 -9.73 -13.09 13.93
N HIS A 224 -9.95 -12.09 14.79
CA HIS A 224 -11.28 -11.73 15.26
C HIS A 224 -12.18 -11.22 14.13
N CYS A 225 -11.65 -10.45 13.18
CA CYS A 225 -12.40 -9.93 12.04
C CYS A 225 -12.91 -11.02 11.07
N VAL A 226 -12.29 -12.20 11.06
CA VAL A 226 -12.65 -13.31 10.14
C VAL A 226 -13.32 -14.49 10.82
N SER A 227 -13.58 -14.40 12.13
CA SER A 227 -14.20 -15.46 12.94
C SER A 227 -15.72 -15.37 12.94
#